data_AF-A0A4Y2UUR7-F1
#
_entry.id   AF-A0A4Y2UUR7-F1
#
_cell.length_a   1.000
_cell.length_b   1.000
_cell.length_c   1.000
_cell.angle_alpha   90.00
_cell.angle_beta   90.00
_cell.angle_gamma   90.00
#
_symmetry.space_group_name_H-M   'P 1'
#
loop_
_entity.id
_entity.type
_entity.pdbx_description
1 polymer ?
#
loop_
_entity_poly.entity_id
_entity_poly.type
_entity_poly.pdbx_seq_one_letter_code
_entity_poly.pdbx_strand_id
1 'polypeptide(L)'
;MSLAPLYTICTDTIYGYLKEGMWNFYFQNNPFSELPTLVVHNLMDSTQSSGQDPPKIGDVLVLLTSGRFRHLDLCSFQVEEDWDSIAHRIGFNSFLYNIISWKPYLEEFYLDILPDFEVFRKCQNL
;
A
#
# COMPACT_ATOMS: atom_id res chain seq x y z
N MET A 1 -16.41 -21.85 20.86
CA MET A 1 -15.48 -20.90 20.21
C MET A 1 -15.60 -21.12 18.72
N SER A 2 -16.08 -20.14 17.96
CA SER A 2 -16.04 -20.23 16.49
C SER A 2 -14.58 -20.12 16.08
N LEU A 3 -14.03 -21.14 15.41
CA LEU A 3 -12.73 -20.97 14.77
C LEU A 3 -12.88 -19.84 13.75
N ALA A 4 -11.92 -18.91 13.75
CA ALA A 4 -11.81 -17.95 12.67
C ALA A 4 -11.68 -18.74 11.35
N PRO A 5 -12.35 -18.31 10.27
CA PRO A 5 -12.15 -18.91 8.96
C PRO A 5 -10.65 -18.90 8.60
N LEU A 6 -10.19 -19.93 7.89
CA LEU A 6 -8.79 -20.02 7.44
C LEU A 6 -8.33 -18.73 6.73
N TYR A 7 -9.23 -18.11 5.98
CA TYR A 7 -9.01 -16.81 5.34
C TYR A 7 -8.55 -15.74 6.32
N THR A 8 -9.28 -15.55 7.43
CA THR A 8 -8.95 -14.56 8.46
C THR A 8 -7.59 -14.84 9.10
N ILE A 9 -7.30 -16.11 9.39
CA ILE A 9 -5.99 -16.51 9.95
C ILE A 9 -4.86 -16.14 8.97
N CYS A 10 -5.04 -16.43 7.68
CA CYS A 10 -4.05 -16.10 6.67
C CYS A 10 -3.86 -14.58 6.51
N THR A 11 -4.95 -13.80 6.46
CA THR A 11 -4.86 -12.34 6.32
C THR A 11 -4.21 -11.70 7.54
N ASP A 12 -4.55 -12.14 8.75
CA ASP A 12 -3.94 -11.64 9.99
C ASP A 12 -2.45 -11.96 10.07
N THR A 13 -2.06 -13.17 9.62
CA THR A 13 -0.65 -13.57 9.57
C THR A 13 0.14 -12.73 8.58
N ILE A 14 -0.41 -12.52 7.38
CA ILE A 14 0.21 -11.64 6.36
C ILE A 14 0.32 -10.22 6.89
N TYR A 15 -0.72 -9.72 7.56
CA TYR A 15 -0.69 -8.40 8.17
C TYR A 15 0.44 -8.28 9.19
N GLY A 16 0.64 -9.27 10.06
CA GLY A 16 1.77 -9.31 11.00
C GLY A 16 3.13 -9.18 10.30
N TYR A 17 3.35 -9.95 9.24
CA TYR A 17 4.60 -9.88 8.46
C TYR A 17 4.79 -8.55 7.72
N LEU A 18 3.71 -7.87 7.33
CA LEU A 18 3.79 -6.51 6.76
C LEU A 18 4.37 -5.57 7.81
N LYS A 19 3.83 -5.56 9.03
CA LYS A 19 4.33 -4.69 10.13
C LYS A 19 5.80 -4.95 10.48
N GLU A 20 6.28 -6.17 10.30
CA GLU A 20 7.69 -6.54 10.52
C GLU A 20 8.62 -6.08 9.37
N GLY A 21 8.08 -5.50 8.30
CA GLY A 21 8.85 -5.03 7.15
C GLY A 21 9.48 -6.17 6.32
N MET A 22 8.98 -7.41 6.48
CA MET A 22 9.57 -8.62 5.89
C MET A 22 9.62 -8.59 4.35
N TRP A 23 8.74 -7.82 3.71
CA TRP A 23 8.63 -7.77 2.26
C TRP A 23 9.26 -6.54 1.60
N ASN A 24 10.02 -5.74 2.35
CA ASN A 24 10.65 -4.50 1.89
C ASN A 24 11.72 -4.67 0.79
N PHE A 25 11.90 -5.89 0.27
CA PHE A 25 12.86 -6.23 -0.79
C PHE A 25 12.21 -6.90 -2.01
N TYR A 26 10.91 -7.18 -2.01
CA TYR A 26 10.23 -7.95 -3.06
C TYR A 26 9.59 -7.06 -4.14
N PHE A 27 10.35 -6.12 -4.70
CA PHE A 27 9.84 -5.19 -5.72
C PHE A 27 9.67 -5.82 -7.10
N GLN A 28 10.64 -6.65 -7.52
CA GLN A 28 10.65 -7.23 -8.87
C GLN A 28 9.78 -8.49 -8.98
N ASN A 29 9.63 -9.23 -7.87
CA ASN A 29 8.82 -10.45 -7.77
C ASN A 29 7.81 -10.30 -6.64
N ASN A 30 6.86 -9.38 -6.83
CA ASN A 30 5.88 -9.05 -5.82
C ASN A 30 4.89 -10.22 -5.62
N PRO A 31 4.85 -10.88 -4.45
CA PRO A 31 4.00 -12.06 -4.26
C PRO A 31 2.50 -11.73 -4.27
N PHE A 32 2.14 -10.46 -4.07
CA PHE A 32 0.75 -9.99 -4.10
C PHE A 32 0.27 -9.71 -5.52
N SER A 33 1.16 -9.71 -6.53
CA SER A 33 0.78 -9.53 -7.93
C SER A 33 -0.15 -10.63 -8.43
N GLU A 34 -0.10 -11.84 -7.87
CA GLU A 34 -0.92 -12.98 -8.30
C GLU A 34 -2.20 -13.17 -7.47
N LEU A 35 -2.39 -12.38 -6.42
CA LEU A 35 -3.56 -12.50 -5.56
C LEU A 35 -4.80 -11.84 -6.18
N PRO A 36 -6.01 -12.34 -5.85
CA PRO A 36 -7.24 -11.65 -6.23
C PRO A 36 -7.26 -10.22 -5.66
N THR A 37 -7.75 -9.26 -6.46
CA THR A 37 -7.85 -7.85 -6.07
C THR A 37 -8.55 -7.65 -4.72
N LEU A 38 -9.63 -8.39 -4.46
CA LEU A 38 -10.36 -8.33 -3.20
C LEU A 38 -9.48 -8.66 -1.99
N VAL A 39 -8.54 -9.61 -2.13
CA VAL A 39 -7.64 -10.00 -1.03
C VAL A 39 -6.65 -8.88 -0.74
N VAL A 40 -6.08 -8.27 -1.78
CA VAL A 40 -5.12 -7.17 -1.63
C VAL A 40 -5.80 -5.93 -1.04
N HIS A 41 -7.05 -5.66 -1.41
CA HIS A 41 -7.87 -4.61 -0.81
C HIS A 41 -8.12 -4.89 0.68
N ASN A 42 -8.59 -6.08 1.05
CA ASN A 42 -8.83 -6.43 2.45
C ASN A 42 -7.55 -6.33 3.32
N LEU A 43 -6.39 -6.65 2.76
CA LEU A 43 -5.10 -6.48 3.44
C LEU A 43 -4.75 -5.00 3.63
N MET A 44 -5.04 -4.14 2.65
CA MET A 44 -4.87 -2.69 2.79
C MET A 44 -5.86 -2.09 3.79
N ASP A 45 -7.14 -2.47 3.74
CA ASP A 45 -8.14 -1.95 4.67
C ASP A 45 -7.80 -2.32 6.13
N SER A 46 -7.22 -3.50 6.34
CA SER A 46 -6.69 -3.94 7.64
C SER A 46 -5.55 -3.07 8.14
N THR A 47 -4.74 -2.49 7.24
CA THR A 47 -3.63 -1.60 7.64
C THR A 47 -4.13 -0.22 8.04
N GLN A 48 -5.13 0.30 7.33
CA GLN A 48 -5.75 1.60 7.57
C GLN A 48 -6.66 1.64 8.80
N SER A 49 -7.22 0.49 9.19
CA SER A 49 -8.14 0.36 10.33
C SER A 49 -7.47 0.03 11.67
N SER A 50 -6.14 -0.14 11.70
CA SER A 50 -5.43 -0.57 12.90
C SER A 50 -5.12 0.58 13.86
N GLY A 51 -5.52 0.43 15.13
CA GLY A 51 -5.19 1.36 16.20
C GLY A 51 -3.82 1.11 16.84
N GLN A 52 -3.42 2.00 17.75
CA GLN A 52 -2.18 2.10 18.55
C GLN A 52 -0.81 1.95 17.86
N ASP A 53 -0.70 1.33 16.69
CA ASP A 53 0.56 1.16 15.96
C ASP A 53 0.28 0.71 14.52
N PRO A 54 -0.18 1.59 13.61
CA PRO A 54 -0.40 1.21 12.23
C PRO A 54 0.95 0.99 11.50
N PRO A 55 1.00 0.10 10.49
CA PRO A 55 2.19 -0.07 9.68
C PRO A 55 2.52 1.22 8.93
N LYS A 56 3.82 1.43 8.70
CA LYS A 56 4.31 2.57 7.92
C LYS A 56 4.04 2.36 6.44
N ILE A 57 4.03 3.43 5.65
CA ILE A 57 3.85 3.30 4.19
C ILE A 57 4.96 2.43 3.56
N GLY A 58 6.17 2.45 4.13
CA GLY A 58 7.28 1.58 3.73
C GLY A 58 6.95 0.09 3.89
N ASP A 59 6.26 -0.29 4.96
CA ASP A 59 5.90 -1.67 5.30
C ASP A 59 4.85 -2.24 4.35
N VAL A 60 3.93 -1.38 3.90
CA VAL A 60 2.86 -1.76 2.96
C VAL A 60 3.24 -1.53 1.50
N LEU A 61 4.48 -1.12 1.22
CA LEU A 61 4.93 -0.80 -0.14
C LEU A 61 4.82 -2.00 -1.10
N VAL A 62 5.00 -3.22 -0.57
CA VAL A 62 4.77 -4.44 -1.35
C VAL A 62 3.29 -4.58 -1.76
N LEU A 63 2.33 -4.16 -0.94
CA LEU A 63 0.93 -4.15 -1.38
C LEU A 63 0.74 -3.11 -2.46
N LEU A 64 1.26 -1.89 -2.25
CA LEU A 64 1.15 -0.79 -3.20
C LEU A 64 1.69 -1.15 -4.58
N THR A 65 2.77 -1.93 -4.65
CA THR A 65 3.40 -2.32 -5.92
C THR A 65 2.79 -3.58 -6.56
N SER A 66 1.70 -4.12 -6.00
CA SER A 66 1.04 -5.34 -6.52
C SER A 66 0.35 -5.15 -7.89
N GLY A 67 0.09 -3.92 -8.30
CA GLY A 67 -0.69 -3.61 -9.50
C GLY A 67 -2.20 -3.92 -9.38
N ARG A 68 -2.69 -4.27 -8.18
CA ARG A 68 -4.08 -4.73 -7.98
C ARG A 68 -5.09 -3.64 -7.61
N PHE A 69 -4.63 -2.45 -7.24
CA PHE A 69 -5.50 -1.34 -6.81
C PHE A 69 -6.08 -0.55 -7.98
N ARG A 70 -7.39 -0.30 -7.94
CA ARG A 70 -8.07 0.70 -8.79
C ARG A 70 -8.29 2.03 -8.08
N HIS A 71 -8.57 1.98 -6.78
CA HIS A 71 -8.67 3.15 -5.93
C HIS A 71 -7.63 2.98 -4.83
N LEU A 72 -6.80 3.99 -4.63
CA LEU A 72 -5.78 3.98 -3.59
C LEU A 72 -5.86 5.27 -2.79
N ASP A 73 -6.14 5.12 -1.49
CA ASP A 73 -6.11 6.21 -0.52
C ASP A 73 -4.87 6.06 0.35
N LEU A 74 -3.98 7.05 0.33
CA LEU A 74 -2.81 7.12 1.18
C LEU A 74 -2.93 8.18 2.28
N CYS A 75 -4.05 8.90 2.39
CA CYS A 75 -4.28 9.91 3.42
C CYS A 75 -4.25 9.33 4.84
N SER A 76 -4.50 8.03 4.99
CA SER A 76 -4.39 7.31 6.27
C SER A 76 -2.95 7.11 6.75
N PHE A 77 -1.94 7.34 5.89
CA PHE A 77 -0.54 7.19 6.24
C PHE A 77 0.09 8.55 6.49
N GLN A 78 0.95 8.66 7.50
CA GLN A 78 1.78 9.84 7.73
C GLN A 78 2.97 9.84 6.77
N VAL A 79 2.68 9.96 5.48
CA VAL A 79 3.69 9.77 4.42
C VAL A 79 4.85 10.75 4.55
N GLU A 80 4.61 11.98 5.04
CA GLU A 80 5.66 12.97 5.33
C GLU A 80 6.60 12.53 6.46
N GLU A 81 6.09 11.92 7.52
CA GLU A 81 6.91 11.45 8.64
C GLU A 81 7.67 10.16 8.28
N ASP A 82 7.01 9.27 7.53
CA ASP A 82 7.65 8.09 6.96
C ASP A 82 8.63 8.42 5.83
N TRP A 83 8.57 9.65 5.30
CA TRP A 83 9.39 10.12 4.18
C TRP A 83 10.88 10.13 4.51
N ASP A 84 11.28 10.56 5.72
CA ASP A 84 12.70 10.57 6.11
C ASP A 84 13.34 9.17 6.01
N SER A 85 12.54 8.12 6.24
CA SER A 85 12.94 6.72 6.05
C SER A 85 12.88 6.22 4.60
N ILE A 86 12.04 6.79 3.74
CA ILE A 86 11.85 6.38 2.34
C ILE A 86 12.74 7.15 1.36
N ALA A 87 13.08 8.40 1.69
CA ALA A 87 13.96 9.29 0.94
C ALA A 87 15.34 8.66 0.69
N HIS A 88 15.81 7.84 1.63
CA HIS A 88 17.05 7.07 1.47
C HIS A 88 17.00 6.01 0.36
N ARG A 89 15.81 5.64 -0.14
CA ARG A 89 15.66 4.52 -1.08
C ARG A 89 15.23 4.91 -2.48
N ILE A 90 14.30 5.84 -2.68
CA ILE A 90 13.65 6.02 -4.00
C ILE A 90 13.44 7.48 -4.44
N GLY A 91 13.44 8.46 -3.53
CA GLY A 91 13.11 9.87 -3.84
C GLY A 91 11.61 10.10 -4.11
N PHE A 92 11.02 11.18 -3.58
CA PHE A 92 9.55 11.29 -3.37
C PHE A 92 8.77 11.30 -4.67
N ASN A 93 9.19 12.19 -5.57
CA ASN A 93 8.59 12.30 -6.88
C ASN A 93 8.75 10.99 -7.65
N SER A 94 9.93 10.35 -7.57
CA SER A 94 10.17 9.04 -8.20
C SER A 94 9.27 7.95 -7.61
N PHE A 95 9.04 7.94 -6.29
CA PHE A 95 8.12 7.02 -5.63
C PHE A 95 6.67 7.20 -6.09
N LEU A 96 6.16 8.44 -6.11
CA LEU A 96 4.82 8.74 -6.60
C LEU A 96 4.66 8.39 -8.08
N TYR A 97 5.63 8.77 -8.91
CA TYR A 97 5.67 8.38 -10.31
C TYR A 97 5.69 6.86 -10.49
N ASN A 98 6.45 6.12 -9.67
CA ASN A 98 6.48 4.65 -9.74
C ASN A 98 5.14 4.04 -9.33
N ILE A 99 4.48 4.53 -8.27
CA ILE A 99 3.16 4.05 -7.87
C ILE A 99 2.13 4.25 -8.98
N ILE A 100 2.14 5.41 -9.64
CA ILE A 100 1.15 5.72 -10.66
C ILE A 100 1.49 5.04 -12.00
N SER A 101 2.76 5.06 -12.41
CA SER A 101 3.22 4.49 -13.69
C SER A 101 3.22 2.95 -13.71
N TRP A 102 3.36 2.29 -12.56
CA TRP A 102 3.30 0.83 -12.48
C TRP A 102 1.87 0.28 -12.41
N LYS A 103 0.85 1.15 -12.43
CA LYS A 103 -0.56 0.76 -12.25
C LYS A 103 -1.43 1.15 -13.43
N PRO A 104 -1.55 0.27 -14.44
CA PRO A 104 -2.35 0.55 -15.63
C PRO A 104 -3.87 0.62 -15.36
N TYR A 105 -4.31 0.24 -14.17
CA TYR A 105 -5.72 0.20 -13.76
C TYR A 105 -6.06 1.15 -12.60
N LEU A 106 -5.13 2.04 -12.21
CA LEU A 106 -5.39 2.98 -11.12
C LEU A 106 -6.33 4.09 -11.61
N GLU A 107 -7.55 4.12 -11.12
CA GLU A 107 -8.57 5.10 -11.52
C GLU A 107 -8.55 6.33 -10.60
N GLU A 108 -8.25 6.14 -9.31
CA GLU A 108 -8.23 7.21 -8.30
C GLU A 108 -7.06 7.06 -7.32
N PHE A 109 -6.42 8.17 -7.01
CA PHE A 109 -5.32 8.25 -6.05
C PHE A 109 -5.49 9.46 -5.14
N TYR A 110 -5.52 9.22 -3.82
CA TYR A 110 -5.66 10.24 -2.78
C TYR A 110 -4.38 10.30 -1.94
N LEU A 111 -3.87 11.50 -1.73
CA LEU A 111 -2.59 11.75 -1.07
C LEU A 111 -2.63 13.16 -0.43
N ASP A 112 -2.40 13.24 0.88
CA ASP A 112 -2.43 14.52 1.62
C ASP A 112 -1.01 14.93 2.02
N ILE A 113 -0.24 15.44 1.06
CA ILE A 113 1.19 15.81 1.26
C ILE A 113 1.46 17.26 0.83
N LEU A 114 0.48 17.96 0.25
CA LEU A 114 0.60 19.36 -0.14
C LEU A 114 -0.69 20.11 0.18
N PRO A 115 -0.60 21.39 0.60
CA PRO A 115 -1.76 22.21 0.99
C PRO A 115 -2.76 22.44 -0.16
N ASP A 116 -2.36 22.18 -1.41
CA ASP A 116 -3.22 22.12 -2.58
C ASP A 116 -3.46 20.65 -2.95
N PHE A 117 -4.55 20.09 -2.42
CA PHE A 117 -4.98 18.71 -2.54
C PHE A 117 -5.13 18.27 -4.02
N GLU A 118 -4.18 17.52 -4.58
CA GLU A 118 -4.29 16.96 -5.93
C GLU A 118 -4.91 15.55 -5.90
N VAL A 119 -6.23 15.47 -6.10
CA VAL A 119 -6.88 14.19 -6.43
C VAL A 119 -6.57 13.86 -7.89
N PHE A 120 -5.72 12.86 -8.13
CA PHE A 120 -5.49 12.36 -9.48
C PHE A 120 -6.66 11.47 -9.90
N ARG A 121 -7.42 11.89 -10.92
CA ARG A 121 -8.55 11.14 -11.48
C ARG A 121 -8.23 10.66 -12.90
N LYS A 122 -8.51 9.37 -13.17
CA LYS A 122 -8.31 8.63 -14.43
C LYS A 122 -6.85 8.31 -14.81
N CYS A 123 -6.08 7.62 -13.97
CA CYS A 123 -4.70 7.25 -14.34
C CYS A 123 -4.66 6.06 -15.34
N GLN A 124 -4.03 6.27 -16.50
CA GLN A 124 -3.57 5.22 -17.42
C GLN A 124 -2.05 5.30 -17.64
N ASN A 125 -1.34 5.58 -16.53
CA ASN A 125 0.12 5.70 -16.32
C ASN A 125 0.76 7.11 -16.26
N LEU A 126 -0.02 8.17 -15.96
CA LEU A 126 0.32 9.62 -16.02
C LEU A 126 0.45 10.17 -17.45
#